data_AF-A0A1M7YZP4-F1
#
_entry.id   AF-A0A1M7YZP4-F1
#
_cell.length_a   1.000
_cell.length_b   1.000
_cell.length_c   1.000
_cell.angle_alpha   90.00
_cell.angle_beta   90.00
_cell.angle_gamma   90.00
#
_symmetry.space_group_name_H-M   'P 1'
#
loop_
_entity.id
_entity.type
_entity.pdbx_description
1 polymer ?
#
loop_
_entity_poly.entity_id
_entity_poly.type
_entity_poly.pdbx_seq_one_letter_code
_entity_poly.pdbx_strand_id
1 'polypeptide(L)'
;MKLIDFSDDDELYLFERVVKNLQSFYGHSESDAIRMVNEYYHKFTNAEFCHRYNIPVQTVDFFFHIEESGMADRVHYYQALDHEPNEAQFIEWERKIRL
;
A
#
# COMPACT_ATOMS: atom_id res chain seq x y z
N MET A 1 -3.44 -23.50 -11.00
CA MET A 1 -3.24 -22.25 -10.24
C MET A 1 -3.13 -22.66 -8.78
N LYS A 2 -1.96 -22.49 -8.17
CA LYS A 2 -1.73 -22.86 -6.77
C LYS A 2 -2.12 -21.63 -5.95
N LEU A 3 -3.20 -21.72 -5.19
CA LEU A 3 -3.54 -20.68 -4.21
C LEU A 3 -2.46 -20.72 -3.14
N ILE A 4 -1.75 -19.63 -2.95
CA ILE A 4 -0.86 -19.44 -1.81
C ILE A 4 -1.79 -19.09 -0.67
N ASP A 5 -1.79 -19.91 0.38
CA ASP A 5 -2.54 -19.65 1.60
C ASP A 5 -1.63 -18.79 2.50
N PHE A 6 -1.93 -17.51 2.63
CA PHE A 6 -1.21 -16.60 3.52
C PHE A 6 -1.81 -16.70 4.91
N SER A 7 -0.97 -16.88 5.93
CA SER A 7 -1.44 -16.87 7.31
C SER A 7 -1.65 -15.44 7.81
N ASP A 8 -2.49 -15.27 8.83
CA ASP A 8 -2.65 -14.00 9.53
C ASP A 8 -1.29 -13.45 10.05
N ASP A 9 -0.35 -14.35 10.40
CA ASP A 9 1.00 -14.00 10.86
C ASP A 9 1.86 -13.42 9.71
N ASP A 10 1.72 -13.94 8.50
CA ASP A 10 2.42 -13.42 7.32
C ASP A 10 1.91 -12.02 6.97
N GLU A 11 0.60 -11.83 7.03
CA GLU A 11 -0.03 -10.54 6.75
C GLU A 11 0.43 -9.51 7.78
N LEU A 12 0.38 -9.83 9.07
CA LEU A 12 0.88 -8.98 10.14
C LEU A 12 2.36 -8.62 9.94
N TYR A 13 3.19 -9.59 9.55
CA TYR A 13 4.60 -9.34 9.24
C TYR A 13 4.76 -8.33 8.11
N LEU A 14 4.01 -8.47 7.01
CA LEU A 14 4.03 -7.50 5.91
C LEU A 14 3.62 -6.10 6.40
N PHE A 15 2.55 -5.98 7.17
CA PHE A 15 2.09 -4.71 7.74
C PHE A 15 3.17 -4.01 8.56
N GLU A 16 3.83 -4.73 9.48
CA GLU A 16 4.91 -4.18 10.30
C GLU A 16 6.09 -3.68 9.45
N ARG A 17 6.41 -4.39 8.37
CA ARG A 17 7.49 -4.03 7.45
C ARG A 17 7.14 -2.79 6.63
N VAL A 18 5.90 -2.65 6.18
CA VAL A 18 5.41 -1.45 5.51
C VAL A 18 5.49 -0.23 6.44
N VAL A 19 5.05 -0.37 7.70
CA VAL A 19 5.17 0.69 8.71
C VAL A 19 6.63 1.12 8.89
N LYS A 20 7.55 0.17 9.08
CA LYS A 20 8.99 0.47 9.20
C LYS A 20 9.55 1.18 7.97
N ASN A 21 9.13 0.79 6.78
CA ASN A 21 9.56 1.44 5.54
C ASN A 21 9.00 2.85 5.40
N LEU A 22 7.75 3.10 5.81
CA LEU A 22 7.18 4.45 5.84
C LEU A 22 7.98 5.39 6.76
N GLN A 23 8.41 4.89 7.92
CA GLN A 23 9.27 5.64 8.83
C GLN A 23 10.65 5.89 8.19
N SER A 24 11.27 4.86 7.61
CA SER A 24 12.64 4.94 7.09
C SER A 24 12.76 5.74 5.78
N PHE A 25 11.81 5.61 4.85
CA PHE A 25 11.89 6.24 3.53
C PHE A 25 11.35 7.67 3.55
N TYR A 26 10.30 7.91 4.34
CA TYR A 26 9.52 9.14 4.27
C TYR A 26 9.46 9.91 5.61
N GLY A 27 10.06 9.38 6.68
CA GLY A 27 10.19 10.08 7.95
C GLY A 27 8.89 10.18 8.76
N HIS A 28 7.88 9.37 8.46
CA HIS A 28 6.61 9.39 9.20
C HIS A 28 6.81 8.91 10.64
N SER A 29 6.00 9.44 11.56
CA SER A 29 5.89 8.87 12.90
C SER A 29 5.28 7.47 12.83
N GLU A 30 5.55 6.61 13.82
CA GLU A 30 4.96 5.25 13.85
C GLU A 30 3.42 5.31 13.83
N SER A 31 2.83 6.20 14.63
CA SER A 31 1.37 6.38 14.69
C SER A 31 0.79 6.85 13.36
N ASP A 32 1.47 7.75 12.64
CA ASP A 32 1.02 8.21 11.33
C ASP A 32 1.16 7.10 10.29
N ALA A 33 2.28 6.36 10.31
CA ALA A 33 2.50 5.22 9.43
C ALA A 33 1.40 4.16 9.61
N ILE A 34 1.11 3.76 10.85
CA ILE A 34 0.02 2.81 11.17
C ILE A 34 -1.33 3.34 10.67
N ARG A 35 -1.65 4.62 10.94
CA ARG A 35 -2.90 5.23 10.49
C ARG A 35 -3.03 5.19 8.97
N MET A 36 -2.01 5.63 8.24
CA MET A 36 -2.02 5.66 6.77
C MET A 36 -2.13 4.27 6.18
N VAL A 37 -1.44 3.28 6.74
CA VAL A 37 -1.55 1.90 6.29
C VAL A 37 -3.00 1.41 6.48
N ASN A 38 -3.59 1.59 7.66
CA ASN A 38 -4.99 1.20 7.89
C ASN A 38 -5.97 1.90 6.93
N GLU A 39 -5.80 3.20 6.70
CA GLU A 39 -6.62 3.98 5.76
C GLU A 39 -6.48 3.48 4.32
N TYR A 40 -5.26 3.16 3.89
CA TYR A 40 -5.00 2.56 2.58
C TYR A 40 -5.73 1.22 2.44
N TYR A 41 -5.51 0.29 3.36
CA TYR A 41 -6.12 -1.04 3.27
C TYR A 41 -7.65 -0.96 3.32
N HIS A 42 -8.21 -0.08 4.17
CA HIS A 42 -9.65 0.14 4.20
C HIS A 42 -10.21 0.64 2.86
N LYS A 43 -9.55 1.59 2.19
CA LYS A 43 -9.98 2.12 0.89
C LYS A 43 -9.80 1.11 -0.23
N PHE A 44 -8.62 0.52 -0.35
CA PHE A 44 -8.23 -0.29 -1.51
C PHE A 44 -8.71 -1.76 -1.45
N THR A 45 -9.28 -2.20 -0.32
CA THR A 45 -10.04 -3.45 -0.21
C THR A 45 -11.56 -3.24 -0.35
N ASN A 46 -12.03 -1.98 -0.38
CA ASN A 46 -13.44 -1.65 -0.53
C ASN A 46 -13.86 -1.64 -2.01
N ALA A 47 -14.80 -2.51 -2.37
CA ALA A 47 -15.28 -2.66 -3.75
C ALA A 47 -15.92 -1.39 -4.33
N GLU A 48 -16.66 -0.62 -3.53
CA GLU A 48 -17.31 0.62 -3.98
C GLU A 48 -16.26 1.70 -4.29
N PHE A 49 -15.29 1.87 -3.38
CA PHE A 49 -14.18 2.80 -3.59
C PHE A 49 -13.38 2.44 -4.84
N CYS A 50 -12.99 1.16 -4.98
CA CYS A 50 -12.21 0.70 -6.12
C CYS A 50 -12.98 0.85 -7.44
N HIS A 51 -14.28 0.55 -7.44
CA HIS A 51 -15.14 0.76 -8.61
C HIS A 51 -15.22 2.24 -9.02
N ARG A 52 -15.34 3.16 -8.06
CA ARG A 52 -15.39 4.61 -8.31
C ARG A 52 -14.16 5.13 -9.05
N TYR A 53 -12.98 4.59 -8.74
CA TYR A 53 -11.71 4.96 -9.37
C TYR A 53 -11.29 4.01 -10.50
N ASN A 54 -12.16 3.08 -10.90
CA ASN A 54 -11.89 2.09 -11.96
C ASN A 54 -10.57 1.31 -11.73
N ILE A 55 -10.32 0.91 -10.48
CA ILE A 55 -9.19 0.06 -10.10
C ILE A 55 -9.69 -1.30 -9.60
N PRO A 56 -8.91 -2.38 -9.74
CA PRO A 56 -9.23 -3.66 -9.12
C PRO A 56 -9.23 -3.54 -7.60
N VAL A 57 -10.13 -4.27 -6.93
CA VAL A 57 -10.03 -4.48 -5.48
C VAL A 57 -8.72 -5.19 -5.18
N GLN A 58 -7.94 -4.62 -4.27
CA GLN A 58 -6.66 -5.18 -3.87
C GLN A 58 -6.86 -6.26 -2.81
N THR A 59 -6.17 -7.38 -2.98
CA THR A 59 -6.24 -8.55 -2.11
C THR A 59 -4.93 -8.70 -1.33
N VAL A 60 -4.94 -9.59 -0.34
CA VAL A 60 -3.71 -10.00 0.37
C VAL A 60 -2.62 -10.44 -0.60
N ASP A 61 -2.96 -11.28 -1.58
CA ASP A 61 -2.05 -11.69 -2.67
C ASP A 61 -1.40 -10.51 -3.40
N PHE A 62 -2.18 -9.44 -3.66
CA PHE A 62 -1.65 -8.23 -4.29
C PHE A 62 -0.63 -7.54 -3.38
N PHE A 63 -0.93 -7.38 -2.09
CA PHE A 63 -0.02 -6.73 -1.15
C PHE A 63 1.31 -7.49 -1.03
N PHE A 64 1.26 -8.82 -0.97
CA PHE A 64 2.47 -9.66 -0.98
C PHE A 64 3.24 -9.58 -2.28
N HIS A 65 2.56 -9.51 -3.42
CA HIS A 65 3.23 -9.38 -4.71
C HIS A 65 3.98 -8.04 -4.87
N ILE A 66 3.46 -6.98 -4.27
CA ILE A 66 4.09 -5.64 -4.29
C ILE A 66 5.25 -5.53 -3.28
N GLU A 67 5.30 -6.41 -2.27
CA GLU A 67 6.28 -6.43 -1.19
C GLU A 67 6.30 -5.15 -0.32
N GLU A 68 7.03 -5.17 0.80
CA GLU A 68 6.94 -4.10 1.80
C GLU A 68 7.40 -2.73 1.31
N SER A 69 8.30 -2.68 0.33
CA SER A 69 8.86 -1.42 -0.17
C SER A 69 7.90 -0.73 -1.13
N GLY A 70 7.35 -1.48 -2.08
CA GLY A 70 6.34 -0.95 -3.00
C GLY A 70 5.05 -0.59 -2.27
N MET A 71 4.67 -1.34 -1.24
CA MET A 71 3.51 -1.01 -0.42
C MET A 71 3.71 0.29 0.36
N ALA A 72 4.91 0.53 0.92
CA ALA A 72 5.21 1.81 1.56
C ALA A 72 5.14 2.98 0.55
N ASP A 73 5.64 2.80 -0.66
CA ASP A 73 5.58 3.82 -1.72
C ASP A 73 4.13 4.16 -2.08
N ARG A 74 3.28 3.15 -2.26
CA ARG A 74 1.84 3.33 -2.51
C ARG A 74 1.14 4.03 -1.36
N VAL A 75 1.34 3.58 -0.12
CA VAL A 75 0.71 4.18 1.05
C VAL A 75 1.12 5.64 1.18
N HIS A 76 2.40 5.95 1.03
CA HIS A 76 2.86 7.34 1.07
C HIS A 76 2.22 8.18 -0.04
N TYR A 77 2.22 7.68 -1.27
CA TYR A 77 1.69 8.42 -2.42
C TYR A 77 0.20 8.74 -2.30
N TYR A 78 -0.61 7.78 -1.87
CA TYR A 78 -2.07 7.95 -1.83
C TYR A 78 -2.59 8.53 -0.50
N GLN A 79 -1.90 8.32 0.62
CA GLN A 79 -2.39 8.79 1.93
C GLN A 79 -1.66 10.03 2.45
N ALA A 80 -0.34 10.14 2.23
CA ALA A 80 0.42 11.29 2.73
C ALA A 80 0.42 12.46 1.73
N LEU A 81 0.56 12.16 0.43
CA LEU A 81 0.52 13.17 -0.62
C LEU A 81 -0.92 13.45 -1.11
N ASP A 82 -1.91 12.71 -0.58
CA ASP A 82 -3.34 12.87 -0.86
C ASP A 82 -3.71 12.82 -2.36
N HIS A 83 -3.01 11.97 -3.12
CA HIS A 83 -3.35 11.76 -4.52
C HIS A 83 -4.56 10.85 -4.66
N GLU A 84 -5.40 11.14 -5.66
CA GLU A 84 -6.44 10.22 -6.08
C GLU A 84 -5.85 8.92 -6.64
N PRO A 85 -6.53 7.76 -6.48
CA PRO A 85 -6.09 6.51 -7.06
C PRO A 85 -5.92 6.58 -8.58
N ASN A 86 -4.66 6.54 -9.04
CA ASN A 86 -4.28 6.55 -10.44
C ASN A 86 -2.93 5.84 -10.61
N GLU A 87 -2.98 4.60 -11.10
CA GLU A 87 -1.81 3.74 -11.21
C GLU A 87 -0.73 4.33 -12.13
N ALA A 88 -1.12 4.98 -13.23
CA ALA A 88 -0.17 5.55 -14.17
C ALA A 88 0.61 6.71 -13.54
N GLN A 89 -0.08 7.60 -12.82
CA GLN A 89 0.56 8.72 -12.11
C GLN A 89 1.44 8.23 -10.96
N PHE A 90 1.00 7.18 -10.23
CA PHE A 90 1.84 6.53 -9.22
C PHE A 90 3.14 6.00 -9.81
N ILE A 91 3.10 5.24 -10.92
CA ILE A 91 4.30 4.70 -11.59
C ILE A 91 5.23 5.82 -12.06
N GLU A 92 4.68 6.92 -12.58
CA GLU A 92 5.49 8.08 -12.97
C GLU A 92 6.17 8.77 -11.79
N TRP A 93 5.50 8.84 -10.64
CA TRP A 93 6.07 9.37 -9.42
C TRP A 93 7.12 8.43 -8.81
N GLU A 94 6.84 7.13 -8.74
CA GLU A 94 7.73 6.11 -8.17
C GLU A 94 9.08 6.11 -8.90
N ARG A 95 9.06 6.21 -10.24
CA ARG A 95 10.27 6.34 -11.05
C ARG A 95 11.12 7.56 -10.69
N LYS A 96 10.54 8.65 -10.18
CA LYS A 96 11.29 9.87 -9.82
C LYS A 96 11.96 9.77 -8.46
N ILE A 97 11.47 8.91 -7.57
CA ILE A 97 12.01 8.76 -6.22
C ILE A 97 12.93 7.54 -6.06
N ARG A 98 12.91 6.62 -7.04
CA ARG A 98 13.75 5.41 -7.08
C ARG A 98 14.90 5.46 -8.10
N LEU A 99 15.01 6.53 -8.89
CA LEU A 99 16.14 6.85 -9.79
C LEU A 99 17.03 7.93 -9.18
#